data_AF-A0A959L2Z3-F1
#
_entry.id   AF-A0A959L2Z3-F1
#
_cell.length_a   1.000
_cell.length_b   1.000
_cell.length_c   1.000
_cell.angle_alpha   90.00
_cell.angle_beta   90.00
_cell.angle_gamma   90.00
#
_symmetry.space_group_name_H-M   'P 1'
#
loop_
_entity.id
_entity.type
_entity.pdbx_description
1 polymer ?
#
loop_
_entity_poly.entity_id
_entity_poly.type
_entity_poly.pdbx_seq_one_letter_code
_entity_poly.pdbx_strand_id
1 'polypeptide(L)' 'MRWIFLICGIQIGMLGCVSEEIKNVDWPIYSGDETGSKFSQLDEINRDNVVHLELAWTYSCGDH' A
#
# COMPACT_ATOMS: atom_id res chain seq x y z
N MET A 1 -10.56 -35.82 -22.11
CA MET A 1 -9.82 -35.74 -20.82
C MET A 1 -8.30 -35.52 -20.98
N ARG A 2 -7.77 -35.19 -22.18
CA ARG A 2 -6.32 -34.98 -22.42
C ARG A 2 -5.92 -33.58 -22.91
N TRP A 3 -6.87 -32.64 -23.01
CA TRP A 3 -6.62 -31.26 -23.47
C TRP A 3 -6.78 -30.20 -22.35
N ILE A 4 -7.33 -30.56 -21.18
CA ILE A 4 -7.49 -29.64 -20.05
C ILE A 4 -6.13 -29.15 -19.51
N PHE A 5 -5.11 -30.01 -19.57
CA PHE A 5 -3.75 -29.69 -19.10
C PHE A 5 -2.98 -28.77 -20.05
N LEU A 6 -3.34 -28.72 -21.35
CA LEU A 6 -2.71 -27.84 -22.33
C LEU A 6 -3.23 -26.40 -22.24
N ILE A 7 -4.46 -26.20 -21.78
CA ILE A 7 -5.08 -24.88 -21.63
C ILE A 7 -4.57 -24.17 -20.37
N CYS A 8 -4.31 -24.93 -19.29
CA CYS A 8 -3.79 -24.40 -18.03
C CYS A 8 -2.33 -23.91 -18.14
N GLY A 9 -1.49 -24.59 -18.92
CA GLY A 9 -0.09 -24.18 -19.14
C GLY A 9 0.07 -22.87 -19.91
N ILE A 10 -0.91 -22.49 -20.75
CA ILE A 10 -0.91 -21.24 -21.51
C ILE A 10 -1.40 -20.05 -20.66
N GLN A 11 -2.27 -20.27 -19.66
CA GLN A 11 -2.72 -19.21 -18.74
C GLN A 11 -1.64 -18.76 -17.75
N ILE A 12 -0.72 -19.65 -17.36
CA ILE A 12 0.34 -19.33 -16.38
C ILE A 12 1.44 -18.43 -16.99
N GLY A 13 1.55 -18.36 -18.32
CA GLY A 13 2.48 -17.46 -19.03
C GLY A 13 1.98 -16.02 -19.23
N MET A 14 0.76 -15.70 -18.78
CA MET A 14 0.14 -14.38 -18.94
C MET A 14 -0.43 -13.81 -17.63
N LEU A 15 0.08 -14.25 -16.47
CA LEU A 15 0.03 -13.42 -15.26
C LEU A 15 1.35 -12.65 -15.19
N GLY A 16 1.42 -11.56 -15.95
CA GLY A 16 2.40 -10.52 -15.70
C GLY A 16 2.29 -10.07 -14.25
N CYS A 17 3.43 -9.84 -13.62
CA CYS A 17 3.51 -9.20 -12.31
C CYS A 17 2.74 -7.87 -12.39
N VAL A 18 1.68 -7.70 -11.60
CA VAL A 18 1.14 -6.38 -11.31
C VAL A 18 2.22 -5.68 -10.49
N SER A 19 2.86 -4.66 -11.05
CA SER A 19 3.75 -3.80 -10.28
C SER A 19 2.88 -2.70 -9.65
N GLU A 20 2.59 -2.80 -8.36
CA GLU A 20 2.08 -1.65 -7.62
C GLU A 20 3.16 -0.57 -7.60
N GLU A 21 2.85 0.59 -8.17
CA GLU A 21 3.72 1.75 -8.07
C GLU A 21 3.68 2.24 -6.62
N ILE A 22 4.84 2.25 -5.95
CA ILE A 22 4.95 2.83 -4.61
C ILE A 22 4.77 4.34 -4.72
N LYS A 23 3.59 4.82 -4.31
CA LYS A 23 3.28 6.24 -4.21
C LYS A 23 4.01 6.82 -3.00
N ASN A 24 5.19 7.38 -3.21
CA ASN A 24 5.87 8.17 -2.18
C ASN A 24 5.18 9.53 -2.06
N VAL A 25 4.50 9.75 -0.93
CA VAL A 25 3.80 11.00 -0.61
C VAL A 25 4.48 11.64 0.60
N ASP A 26 5.01 12.84 0.41
CA ASP A 26 5.62 13.64 1.47
C ASP A 26 4.60 14.55 2.17
N TRP A 27 4.94 15.03 3.36
CA TRP A 27 4.13 15.99 4.13
C TRP A 27 4.90 17.30 4.41
N PRO A 28 5.14 18.14 3.39
CA PRO A 28 6.04 19.28 3.51
C PRO A 28 5.46 20.47 4.28
N ILE A 29 4.13 20.55 4.39
CA ILE A 29 3.44 21.67 5.05
C ILE A 29 2.49 21.18 6.14
N TYR A 30 2.32 22.00 7.15
CA TYR A 30 1.36 21.71 8.21
C TYR A 30 -0.05 21.59 7.64
N SER A 31 -0.73 20.47 7.92
CA SER A 31 -2.06 20.11 7.39
C SER A 31 -2.16 19.62 5.93
N GLY A 32 -1.05 19.31 5.27
CA GLY A 32 -1.01 18.46 4.08
C GLY A 32 -1.21 19.17 2.73
N ASP A 33 -2.07 20.19 2.68
CA ASP A 33 -2.23 21.07 1.52
C ASP A 33 -2.48 22.53 1.95
N GLU A 34 -2.48 23.46 1.01
CA GLU A 34 -2.71 24.90 1.26
C GLU A 34 -4.11 25.17 1.84
N THR A 35 -5.08 24.28 1.57
CA THR A 35 -6.44 24.39 2.10
C THR A 35 -6.58 23.83 3.52
N GLY A 36 -5.56 23.12 4.01
CA GLY A 36 -5.53 22.47 5.31
C GLY A 36 -6.45 21.25 5.41
N SER A 37 -6.66 20.51 4.32
CA SER A 37 -7.66 19.43 4.27
C SER A 37 -7.35 18.23 5.18
N LYS A 38 -6.06 18.02 5.50
CA LYS A 38 -5.54 16.81 6.19
C LYS A 38 -5.89 15.51 5.46
N PHE A 39 -6.16 15.56 4.16
CA PHE A 39 -6.49 14.40 3.34
C PHE A 39 -5.22 13.75 2.79
N SER A 40 -5.18 12.41 2.76
CA SER A 40 -4.14 11.62 2.11
C SER A 40 -4.77 10.75 1.02
N GLN A 41 -4.13 10.69 -0.15
CA GLN A 41 -4.54 9.82 -1.26
C GLN A 41 -4.05 8.37 -1.12
N LEU A 42 -3.25 8.06 -0.10
CA LEU A 42 -2.75 6.72 0.16
C LEU A 42 -3.87 5.81 0.68
N ASP A 43 -3.96 4.61 0.12
CA ASP A 43 -4.99 3.60 0.39
C ASP A 43 -4.43 2.25 0.83
N GLU A 44 -3.10 2.16 1.03
CA GLU A 44 -2.42 0.96 1.54
C GLU A 44 -2.99 0.50 2.88
N ILE A 45 -3.33 1.45 3.76
CA ILE A 45 -4.05 1.21 5.01
C ILE A 45 -5.53 1.56 4.81
N ASN A 46 -6.41 0.60 5.06
CA ASN A 46 -7.85 0.71 4.84
C ASN A 46 -8.67 -0.02 5.93
N ARG A 47 -10.00 0.03 5.81
CA ARG A 47 -10.93 -0.47 6.83
C ARG A 47 -10.81 -1.98 7.10
N ASP A 48 -10.31 -2.73 6.11
CA ASP A 48 -10.23 -4.18 6.20
C ASP A 48 -8.91 -4.62 6.84
N ASN A 49 -7.84 -3.83 6.71
CA ASN A 49 -6.49 -4.20 7.17
C ASN A 49 -5.96 -3.36 8.35
N VAL A 50 -6.63 -2.27 8.73
CA VAL A 50 -6.21 -1.39 9.84
C VAL A 50 -6.02 -2.13 11.17
N VAL A 51 -6.71 -3.25 11.34
CA VAL A 51 -6.61 -4.13 12.52
C VAL A 51 -5.22 -4.76 12.70
N HIS A 52 -4.39 -4.78 11.66
CA HIS A 52 -3.04 -5.34 11.69
C HIS A 52 -1.95 -4.28 11.91
N LEU A 53 -2.31 -3.02 12.20
CA LEU A 53 -1.32 -1.97 12.45
C LEU A 53 -0.56 -2.20 13.75
N GLU A 54 0.76 -2.14 13.66
CA GLU A 54 1.68 -2.33 14.78
C GLU A 54 2.65 -1.15 14.91
N LEU A 55 3.22 -1.01 16.09
CA LEU A 55 4.21 0.01 16.39
C LEU A 55 5.50 -0.26 15.61
N ALA A 56 5.85 0.65 14.69
CA ALA A 56 7.09 0.53 13.91
C ALA A 56 8.33 1.04 14.68
N TRP A 57 8.20 2.15 15.41
CA TRP A 57 9.29 2.76 16.18
C TRP A 57 8.76 3.75 17.22
N THR A 58 9.58 4.06 18.22
CA THR A 58 9.30 5.08 19.25
C THR A 58 10.50 6.00 19.44
N TYR A 59 10.24 7.27 19.72
CA TYR A 59 11.27 8.26 20.04
C TYR A 59 10.99 8.92 21.40
N SER A 60 12.02 9.07 22.23
CA SER A 60 11.93 9.73 23.54
C SER A 60 12.64 11.08 23.49
N CYS A 61 11.88 12.18 23.70
CA CYS A 61 12.40 13.56 23.62
C CYS A 61 13.25 13.99 24.83
N GLY A 62 13.31 13.19 25.90
CA GLY A 62 14.19 13.43 27.03
C GLY A 62 13.74 14.52 28.02
N ASP A 63 12.45 14.84 28.08
CA ASP A 63 11.91 15.78 29.06
C ASP A 63 11.92 15.15 30.47
N HIS A 64 12.98 15.43 31.24
CA HIS A 64 13.17 15.06 32.64
C HIS A 64 13.69 16.23 33.47
#